data_AF-A0A822FXF4-F1
#
_entry.id   AF-A0A822FXF4-F1
#
_cell.length_a   1.000
_cell.length_b   1.000
_cell.length_c   1.000
_cell.angle_alpha   90.00
_cell.angle_beta   90.00
_cell.angle_gamma   90.00
#
_symmetry.space_group_name_H-M   'P 1'
#
loop_
_entity.id
_entity.type
_entity.pdbx_description
1 polymer ?
#
loop_
_entity_poly.entity_id
_entity_poly.type
_entity_poly.pdbx_seq_one_letter_code
_entity_poly.pdbx_strand_id
1 'polypeptide(L)'
;MADVSRRLRRRKIIYDQLCKITDIMCFLGLLGVLLMIIENEIKFMSLNEKGIMISWIIKLIITITTIILVGLVFYYHCLDLKLYSVNNAMNNWCISLTNRKKISILFE
;
A
#
# COMPACT_ATOMS: atom_id res chain seq x y z
N MET A 1 18.34 -28.46 -17.20
CA MET A 1 18.85 -27.08 -16.89
C MET A 1 17.88 -25.97 -17.28
N ALA A 2 17.10 -26.08 -18.37
CA ALA A 2 16.15 -25.04 -18.81
C ALA A 2 15.02 -24.72 -17.80
N ASP A 3 14.56 -25.69 -16.99
CA ASP A 3 13.46 -25.48 -16.04
C ASP A 3 13.83 -24.57 -14.86
N VAL A 4 15.07 -24.66 -14.39
CA VAL A 4 15.58 -23.85 -13.27
C VAL A 4 15.70 -22.38 -13.69
N SER A 5 16.21 -22.12 -14.90
CA SER A 5 16.33 -20.77 -15.45
C SER A 5 14.97 -20.09 -15.66
N ARG A 6 13.96 -20.84 -16.11
CA ARG A 6 12.59 -20.33 -16.27
C ARG A 6 11.94 -19.97 -14.94
N ARG A 7 12.19 -20.76 -13.88
CA ARG A 7 11.70 -20.48 -12.52
C ARG A 7 12.38 -19.25 -11.91
N LEU A 8 13.70 -19.12 -12.07
CA LEU A 8 14.46 -17.95 -11.60
C LEU A 8 14.02 -16.65 -12.26
N ARG A 9 13.77 -16.67 -13.58
CA ARG A 9 13.27 -15.50 -14.32
C ARG A 9 11.89 -15.03 -13.82
N ARG A 10 10.98 -15.96 -13.52
CA ARG A 10 9.66 -15.61 -12.96
C ARG A 10 9.76 -14.95 -11.59
N ARG A 11 10.64 -15.43 -10.70
CA ARG A 11 10.88 -14.81 -9.39
C ARG A 11 11.38 -13.37 -9.55
N LYS A 12 12.34 -13.14 -10.44
CA LYS A 12 12.90 -11.80 -10.67
C LYS A 12 11.86 -10.78 -11.14
N ILE A 13 10.94 -11.18 -12.02
CA ILE A 13 9.86 -10.30 -12.51
C ILE A 13 8.90 -9.90 -11.37
N ILE A 14 8.59 -10.84 -10.46
CA ILE A 14 7.69 -10.56 -9.33
C ILE A 14 8.38 -9.64 -8.31
N TYR A 15 9.67 -9.84 -8.04
CA TYR A 15 10.43 -8.94 -7.18
C TYR A 15 10.53 -7.52 -7.76
N ASP A 16 10.74 -7.39 -9.07
CA ASP A 16 10.79 -6.08 -9.73
C ASP A 16 9.45 -5.32 -9.64
N GLN A 17 8.34 -6.04 -9.75
CA GLN A 17 6.99 -5.49 -9.54
C GLN A 17 6.78 -5.05 -8.08
N LEU A 18 7.25 -5.84 -7.12
CA LEU A 18 7.16 -5.51 -5.69
C LEU A 18 7.97 -4.26 -5.35
N CYS A 19 9.22 -4.15 -5.80
CA CYS A 19 10.03 -2.94 -5.58
C CYS A 19 9.30 -1.69 -6.09
N LYS A 20 8.75 -1.74 -7.31
CA LYS A 20 7.99 -0.62 -7.89
C LYS A 20 6.78 -0.22 -7.04
N ILE A 21 6.04 -1.19 -6.52
CA ILE A 21 4.86 -0.93 -5.69
C ILE A 21 5.27 -0.33 -4.35
N THR A 22 6.32 -0.87 -3.72
CA THR A 22 6.88 -0.34 -2.48
C THR A 22 7.35 1.10 -2.63
N ASP A 23 8.03 1.43 -3.73
CA ASP A 23 8.46 2.81 -4.01
C ASP A 23 7.26 3.75 -4.13
N ILE A 24 6.20 3.33 -4.83
CA ILE A 24 4.97 4.12 -4.97
C ILE A 24 4.28 4.31 -3.60
N MET A 25 4.21 3.26 -2.76
CA MET A 25 3.66 3.36 -1.41
C MET A 25 4.41 4.37 -0.55
N CYS A 26 5.75 4.31 -0.57
CA CYS A 26 6.59 5.20 0.20
C CYS A 26 6.35 6.66 -0.22
N PHE A 27 6.31 6.91 -1.53
CA PHE A 27 6.01 8.22 -2.08
C PHE A 27 4.60 8.72 -1.67
N LEU A 28 3.59 7.87 -1.78
CA LEU A 28 2.22 8.23 -1.42
C LEU A 28 2.05 8.50 0.08
N GLY A 29 2.78 7.76 0.93
CA GLY A 29 2.81 7.96 2.37
C GLY A 29 3.44 9.30 2.75
N LEU A 30 4.59 9.64 2.16
CA LEU A 30 5.24 10.95 2.34
C LEU A 30 4.32 12.10 1.91
N LEU A 31 3.64 11.92 0.77
CA LEU A 31 2.68 12.89 0.26
C LEU A 31 1.48 13.06 1.22
N GLY A 32 0.94 11.96 1.76
CA GLY A 32 -0.15 11.98 2.74
C GLY A 32 0.20 12.74 4.02
N VAL A 33 1.41 12.53 4.56
CA VAL A 33 1.90 13.26 5.75
C VAL A 33 2.06 14.75 5.46
N LEU A 34 2.64 15.12 4.32
CA LEU A 34 2.76 16.53 3.90
C LEU A 34 1.39 17.22 3.80
N LEU A 35 0.41 16.57 3.18
CA LEU A 35 -0.96 17.07 3.09
C LEU A 35 -1.61 17.25 4.46
N MET A 36 -1.37 16.32 5.40
CA MET A 36 -1.89 16.41 6.76
C MET A 36 -1.32 17.61 7.52
N ILE A 37 -0.02 17.89 7.35
CA ILE A 37 0.64 19.08 7.93
C ILE A 37 0.04 20.36 7.34
N ILE A 38 -0.13 20.44 6.01
CA ILE A 38 -0.71 21.61 5.34
C ILE A 38 -2.15 21.87 5.83
N GLU A 39 -2.98 20.82 5.99
CA GLU A 39 -4.32 20.98 6.56
C GLU A 39 -4.27 21.58 7.96
N ASN A 40 -3.33 21.12 8.79
CA ASN A 40 -3.19 21.59 10.17
C ASN A 40 -2.77 23.06 10.24
N GLU A 41 -1.80 23.48 9.42
CA GLU A 41 -1.37 24.88 9.32
C GLU A 41 -2.51 25.80 8.86
N ILE A 42 -3.30 25.37 7.87
CA ILE A 42 -4.44 26.14 7.36
C ILE A 42 -5.54 26.25 8.42
N LYS A 43 -5.85 25.16 9.14
CA LYS A 43 -6.80 25.19 10.27
C LYS A 43 -6.35 26.13 11.37
N PHE A 44 -5.05 26.20 11.65
CA PHE A 44 -4.51 27.10 12.66
C PHE A 44 -4.64 28.58 12.25
N MET A 45 -4.42 28.88 10.97
CA MET A 45 -4.47 30.26 10.45
C MET A 45 -5.89 30.74 10.10
N SER A 46 -6.80 29.84 9.74
CA SER A 46 -8.13 30.17 9.22
C SER A 46 -9.20 30.17 10.30
N LEU A 47 -9.27 31.25 11.08
CA LEU A 47 -10.41 31.56 11.96
C LEU A 47 -11.61 32.19 11.22
N ASN A 48 -11.52 32.38 9.89
CA ASN A 48 -12.48 33.18 9.10
C ASN A 48 -13.31 32.30 8.15
N GLU A 49 -14.58 32.65 7.93
CA GLU A 49 -15.61 31.86 7.22
C GLU A 49 -15.23 31.37 5.80
N LYS A 50 -14.28 32.00 5.12
CA LYS A 50 -13.78 31.56 3.80
C LYS A 50 -12.94 30.27 3.85
N GLY A 51 -12.48 29.86 5.03
CA GLY A 51 -11.68 28.64 5.23
C GLY A 51 -12.45 27.33 5.08
N ILE A 52 -13.78 27.38 5.17
CA ILE A 52 -14.64 26.18 5.23
C ILE A 52 -14.57 25.38 3.92
N MET A 53 -14.63 26.06 2.76
CA MET A 53 -14.53 25.42 1.44
C MET A 53 -13.15 24.78 1.20
N ILE A 54 -12.07 25.50 1.53
CA ILE A 54 -10.70 25.02 1.34
C ILE A 54 -10.43 23.82 2.25
N SER A 55 -10.86 23.88 3.50
CA SER A 55 -10.75 22.77 4.45
C SER A 55 -11.47 21.52 3.95
N TRP A 56 -12.64 21.68 3.33
CA TRP A 56 -13.40 20.56 2.75
C TRP A 56 -12.65 19.89 1.61
N ILE A 57 -12.08 20.66 0.69
CA ILE A 57 -11.32 20.14 -0.45
C ILE A 57 -10.06 19.40 0.03
N ILE A 58 -9.32 19.99 0.98
CA ILE A 58 -8.10 19.38 1.52
C ILE A 58 -8.42 18.07 2.25
N LYS A 59 -9.49 18.05 3.07
CA LYS A 59 -9.95 16.82 3.71
C LYS A 59 -10.31 15.74 2.68
N LEU A 60 -10.99 16.11 1.59
CA LEU A 60 -11.29 15.17 0.51
C LEU A 60 -10.01 14.59 -0.11
N ILE A 61 -9.02 15.43 -0.41
CA ILE A 61 -7.74 14.96 -0.95
C ILE A 61 -7.03 14.02 0.02
N ILE A 62 -7.07 14.32 1.32
CA ILE A 62 -6.50 13.47 2.39
C ILE A 62 -7.21 12.12 2.46
N THR A 63 -8.55 12.11 2.40
CA THR A 63 -9.31 10.85 2.38
C THR A 63 -9.02 10.02 1.13
N ILE A 64 -8.89 10.65 -0.04
CA ILE A 64 -8.59 9.95 -1.29
C ILE A 64 -7.19 9.34 -1.24
N THR A 65 -6.18 10.09 -0.77
CA THR A 65 -4.81 9.55 -0.67
C THR A 65 -4.72 8.39 0.32
N THR A 66 -5.46 8.43 1.43
CA THR A 66 -5.50 7.30 2.39
C THR A 66 -6.19 6.08 1.80
N ILE A 67 -7.30 6.24 1.07
CA ILE A 67 -7.96 5.11 0.39
C ILE A 67 -7.02 4.46 -0.63
N ILE A 68 -6.32 5.26 -1.43
CA ILE A 68 -5.36 4.76 -2.43
C ILE A 68 -4.20 4.04 -1.72
N LEU A 69 -3.64 4.63 -0.66
CA LEU A 69 -2.56 4.02 0.13
C LEU A 69 -2.97 2.64 0.66
N VAL A 70 -4.15 2.53 1.27
CA VAL A 70 -4.68 1.26 1.79
C VAL A 70 -4.89 0.23 0.67
N GLY A 71 -5.40 0.66 -0.48
CA GLY A 71 -5.54 -0.20 -1.66
C GLY A 71 -4.21 -0.76 -2.15
N LEU A 72 -3.17 0.08 -2.20
CA LEU A 72 -1.81 -0.36 -2.52
C LEU A 72 -1.31 -1.37 -1.47
N VAL A 73 -1.47 -1.09 -0.17
CA VAL A 73 -1.02 -1.96 0.92
C VAL A 73 -1.62 -3.35 0.78
N PHE A 74 -2.92 -3.41 0.48
CA PHE A 74 -3.61 -4.67 0.20
C PHE A 74 -3.03 -5.40 -1.02
N TYR A 75 -2.78 -4.67 -2.12
CA TYR A 75 -2.24 -5.22 -3.35
C TYR A 75 -0.83 -5.81 -3.17
N TYR A 76 0.05 -5.13 -2.44
CA TYR A 76 1.38 -5.64 -2.07
C TYR A 76 1.27 -6.95 -1.31
N HIS A 77 0.37 -7.01 -0.33
CA HIS A 77 0.18 -8.23 0.47
C HIS A 77 -0.32 -9.40 -0.41
N CYS A 78 -1.19 -9.15 -1.38
CA CYS A 78 -1.57 -10.16 -2.38
C CYS A 78 -0.40 -10.65 -3.25
N LEU A 79 0.50 -9.77 -3.67
CA LEU A 79 1.68 -10.14 -4.46
C LEU A 79 2.69 -10.97 -3.65
N ASP A 80 2.91 -10.58 -2.40
CA ASP A 80 3.76 -11.32 -1.48
C ASP A 80 3.22 -12.75 -1.28
N LEU A 81 1.92 -12.89 -1.00
CA LEU A 81 1.23 -14.19 -0.90
C LEU A 81 1.38 -15.04 -2.18
N LYS A 82 1.29 -14.41 -3.35
CA LYS A 82 1.48 -15.09 -4.65
C LYS A 82 2.92 -15.60 -4.82
N LEU A 83 3.91 -14.86 -4.33
CA LEU A 83 5.30 -15.28 -4.36
C LEU A 83 5.56 -16.47 -3.41
N TYR A 84 4.98 -16.44 -2.20
CA TYR A 84 5.01 -17.58 -1.27
C TYR A 84 4.37 -18.84 -1.86
N SER A 85 3.22 -18.70 -2.54
CA SER A 85 2.56 -19.80 -3.25
C SER A 85 3.46 -20.47 -4.29
N VAL A 86 4.08 -19.66 -5.15
CA VAL A 86 4.95 -20.14 -6.23
C VAL A 86 6.20 -20.81 -5.67
N ASN A 87 6.70 -20.34 -4.53
CA ASN A 87 7.88 -20.93 -3.89
C ASN A 87 7.57 -22.28 -3.24
N ASN A 88 6.37 -22.45 -2.70
CA ASN A 88 6.00 -23.65 -1.93
C ASN A 88 5.31 -24.75 -2.75
N ALA A 89 5.05 -24.54 -4.05
CA ALA A 89 4.35 -25.49 -4.94
C ALA A 89 3.05 -26.07 -4.33
N MET A 90 2.41 -25.32 -3.43
CA MET A 90 1.18 -25.73 -2.76
C MET A 90 0.00 -25.16 -3.55
N ASN A 91 -0.80 -26.05 -4.14
CA ASN A 91 -2.04 -25.75 -4.86
C ASN A 91 -3.08 -24.96 -4.04
N ASN A 92 -2.93 -24.87 -2.71
CA ASN A 92 -3.91 -24.28 -1.79
C ASN A 92 -3.36 -23.06 -1.01
N TRP A 93 -2.61 -22.21 -1.69
CA TRP A 93 -2.04 -20.94 -1.19
C TRP A 93 -3.03 -19.97 -0.52
N CYS A 94 -4.31 -20.03 -0.88
CA CYS A 94 -5.37 -19.19 -0.28
C CYS A 94 -5.81 -19.66 1.13
N ILE A 95 -5.71 -20.97 1.43
CA ILE A 95 -6.19 -21.56 2.69
C ILE A 95 -5.14 -21.50 3.81
N SER A 96 -3.84 -21.55 3.49
CA SER A 96 -2.79 -21.69 4.51
C SER A 96 -2.35 -20.38 5.19
N LEU A 97 -2.53 -19.20 4.56
CA LEU A 97 -1.98 -17.95 5.10
C LEU A 97 -3.00 -16.97 5.69
N THR A 98 -4.30 -17.21 5.51
CA THR A 98 -5.36 -16.24 5.85
C THR A 98 -5.51 -15.97 7.35
N ASN A 99 -5.21 -16.92 8.26
CA ASN A 99 -5.60 -16.74 9.68
C ASN A 99 -4.50 -16.40 10.69
N ARG A 100 -3.22 -16.66 10.43
CA ARG A 100 -2.18 -16.48 11.47
C ARG A 100 -1.37 -15.20 11.33
N LYS A 101 -1.13 -14.72 10.11
CA LYS A 101 -0.24 -13.56 9.86
C LYS A 101 -1.00 -12.27 9.58
N LYS A 102 -2.12 -12.34 8.84
CA LYS A 102 -2.95 -11.16 8.55
C LYS A 102 -3.53 -10.51 9.81
N ILE A 103 -3.97 -11.31 10.78
CA ILE A 103 -4.54 -10.79 12.05
C ILE A 103 -3.45 -10.13 12.90
N SER A 104 -2.22 -10.66 12.92
CA SER A 104 -1.15 -10.12 13.77
C SER A 104 -0.62 -8.75 13.31
N ILE A 105 -0.68 -8.45 12.01
CA ILE A 105 -0.19 -7.18 11.44
C ILE A 105 -1.32 -6.14 11.37
N LEU A 106 -2.58 -6.59 11.45
CA LEU A 106 -3.77 -5.74 11.46
C LEU A 106 -4.21 -5.37 12.89
N PHE A 107 -3.73 -6.09 13.90
CA PHE A 107 -4.03 -5.90 15.33
C PHE A 107 -2.89 -5.21 16.10
N GLU A 108 -1.76 -4.93 15.45
CA GLU A 108 -0.66 -4.10 15.97
C GLU A 108 -0.58 -2.77 15.22
#